data_AF-A0A7C4U9U1-F1
#
_entry.id   AF-A0A7C4U9U1-F1
#
_cell.length_a   1.000
_cell.length_b   1.000
_cell.length_c   1.000
_cell.angle_alpha   90.00
_cell.angle_beta   90.00
_cell.angle_gamma   90.00
#
_symmetry.space_group_name_H-M   'P 1'
#
loop_
_entity.id
_entity.type
_entity.pdbx_description
1 polymer ?
#
loop_
_entity_poly.entity_id
_entity_poly.type
_entity_poly.pdbx_seq_one_letter_code
_entity_poly.pdbx_strand_id
1 'polypeptide(L)'
;MKLLHLLAASGLILAFPSPDRTSFVGGREHGGESITVDLPPSEHLRNRGGRDGAGMCVMTSIEMAARWQGLDAMRGLRDWCAQQAGGAWPAKVDRQLLAYCRERNLPLPPYLQYEGSEPEKILALCERTGRLACVTYGYSPRYGRPIAHMINCVKFGDHWAVGLDNNFPGDGNYEWMTPAEFLRRIKHPGGSAWLFIWLAPPPPPVPHN
;
A
#
# COMPACT_ATOMS: atom_id res chain seq x y z
N MET A 1 6.61 67.71 17.97
CA MET A 1 6.84 66.41 17.30
C MET A 1 5.82 65.41 17.84
N LYS A 2 4.92 64.92 16.99
CA LYS A 2 3.86 63.96 17.33
C LYS A 2 4.45 62.55 17.40
N LEU A 3 4.32 61.86 18.54
CA LEU A 3 4.68 60.44 18.67
C LEU A 3 3.39 59.62 18.48
N LEU A 4 3.31 58.89 17.37
CA LEU A 4 2.17 58.05 17.00
C LEU A 4 2.27 56.70 17.73
N HIS A 5 1.21 56.30 18.43
CA HIS A 5 1.05 54.96 18.98
C HIS A 5 0.82 53.93 17.87
N LEU A 6 1.60 52.84 17.87
CA LEU A 6 1.32 51.65 17.06
C LEU A 6 0.93 50.50 18.01
N LEU A 7 -0.37 50.23 18.10
CA LEU A 7 -0.92 49.02 18.69
C LEU A 7 -0.85 47.91 17.65
N ALA A 8 0.00 46.90 17.88
CA ALA A 8 0.03 45.68 17.09
C ALA A 8 -1.12 44.77 17.56
N ALA A 9 -2.14 44.60 16.71
CA ALA A 9 -3.20 43.63 16.93
C ALA A 9 -2.68 42.22 16.63
N SER A 10 -2.54 41.40 17.66
CA SER A 10 -2.26 39.98 17.57
C SER A 10 -3.47 39.26 16.96
N GLY A 11 -3.43 39.00 15.65
CA GLY A 11 -4.42 38.18 14.96
C GLY A 11 -4.26 36.72 15.35
N LEU A 12 -5.20 36.19 16.12
CA LEU A 12 -5.36 34.75 16.33
C LEU A 12 -5.85 34.15 15.00
N ILE A 13 -4.95 33.52 14.25
CA ILE A 13 -5.31 32.76 13.04
C ILE A 13 -5.99 31.48 13.52
N LEU A 14 -7.33 31.47 13.50
CA LEU A 14 -8.11 30.24 13.55
C LEU A 14 -7.88 29.50 12.22
N ALA A 15 -7.13 28.41 12.28
CA ALA A 15 -6.99 27.50 11.15
C ALA A 15 -8.34 26.81 10.90
N PHE A 16 -9.08 27.29 9.90
CA PHE A 16 -10.23 26.56 9.38
C PHE A 16 -9.72 25.28 8.70
N PRO A 17 -10.34 24.11 8.91
CA PRO A 17 -10.01 22.92 8.14
C PRO A 17 -10.29 23.21 6.66
N SER A 18 -9.28 22.94 5.82
CA SER A 18 -9.44 22.99 4.36
C SER A 18 -10.60 22.08 3.95
N PRO A 19 -11.56 22.55 3.15
CA PRO A 19 -12.50 21.65 2.50
C PRO A 19 -11.72 20.77 1.52
N ASP A 20 -12.08 19.49 1.43
CA ASP A 20 -11.67 18.53 0.38
C ASP A 20 -10.20 18.06 0.30
N ARG A 21 -9.62 17.56 1.40
CA ARG A 21 -8.59 16.51 1.26
C ARG A 21 -9.24 15.14 1.33
N THR A 22 -9.55 14.54 0.18
CA THR A 22 -10.08 13.16 0.09
C THR A 22 -9.07 12.12 0.59
N SER A 23 -7.78 12.46 0.62
CA SER A 23 -6.73 11.72 1.30
C SER A 23 -5.66 12.65 1.87
N PHE A 24 -4.83 12.15 2.77
CA PHE A 24 -3.63 12.82 3.26
C PHE A 24 -2.52 11.82 3.57
N VAL A 25 -1.29 12.31 3.70
CA VAL A 25 -0.12 11.51 4.08
C VAL A 25 0.16 11.71 5.57
N GLY A 26 0.36 10.61 6.29
CA GLY A 26 0.58 10.62 7.73
C GLY A 26 1.40 9.43 8.24
N GLY A 27 1.46 9.32 9.56
CA GLY A 27 2.14 8.24 10.28
C GLY A 27 1.27 6.99 10.43
N ARG A 28 1.61 6.15 11.42
CA ARG A 28 0.95 4.88 11.72
C ARG A 28 -0.44 5.03 12.37
N GLU A 29 -0.76 6.21 12.84
CA GLU A 29 -1.99 6.48 13.57
C GLU A 29 -2.68 7.74 13.06
N HIS A 30 -4.01 7.70 13.04
CA HIS A 30 -4.85 8.86 12.76
C HIS A 30 -6.25 8.66 13.32
N GLY A 31 -6.83 9.74 13.88
CA GLY A 31 -8.24 9.72 14.32
C GLY A 31 -8.56 8.67 15.41
N GLY A 32 -7.57 8.30 16.23
CA GLY A 32 -7.73 7.25 17.25
C GLY A 32 -7.61 5.81 16.71
N GLU A 33 -7.29 5.63 15.43
CA GLU A 33 -7.04 4.32 14.83
C GLU A 33 -5.57 4.16 14.41
N SER A 34 -5.03 2.95 14.57
CA SER A 34 -3.71 2.57 14.05
C SER A 34 -3.85 1.72 12.78
N ILE A 35 -2.79 1.66 11.99
CA ILE A 35 -2.68 0.68 10.89
C ILE A 35 -2.71 -0.75 11.42
N THR A 36 -3.27 -1.66 10.63
CA THR A 36 -3.50 -3.06 11.03
C THR A 36 -2.29 -3.93 10.68
N VAL A 37 -1.67 -3.65 9.54
CA VAL A 37 -0.42 -4.26 9.11
C VAL A 37 0.71 -3.27 9.31
N ASP A 38 1.46 -3.49 10.39
CA ASP A 38 2.57 -2.62 10.79
C ASP A 38 3.93 -3.25 10.45
N LEU A 39 4.19 -3.42 9.15
CA LEU A 39 5.49 -3.90 8.67
C LEU A 39 6.58 -2.87 9.07
N PRO A 40 7.69 -3.28 9.70
CA PRO A 40 8.73 -2.33 10.08
C PRO A 40 9.32 -1.60 8.85
N PRO A 41 9.71 -0.31 8.96
CA PRO A 41 10.25 0.45 7.84
C PRO A 41 11.53 -0.13 7.25
N SER A 42 12.32 -0.81 8.06
CA SER A 42 13.50 -1.56 7.62
C SER A 42 13.15 -2.71 6.65
N GLU A 43 11.91 -3.18 6.70
CA GLU A 43 11.36 -4.21 5.82
C GLU A 43 10.56 -3.64 4.64
N HIS A 44 10.37 -2.32 4.59
CA HIS A 44 9.78 -1.67 3.43
C HIS A 44 10.72 -1.70 2.23
N LEU A 45 10.15 -2.02 1.07
CA LEU A 45 10.89 -2.05 -0.17
C LEU A 45 10.54 -0.84 -1.03
N ARG A 46 11.58 -0.15 -1.51
CA ARG A 46 11.43 0.85 -2.57
C ARG A 46 11.24 0.14 -3.91
N ASN A 47 10.28 0.61 -4.70
CA ASN A 47 10.11 0.23 -6.09
C ASN A 47 11.38 0.52 -6.91
N ARG A 48 11.58 -0.25 -7.96
CA ARG A 48 12.69 -0.08 -8.91
C ARG A 48 12.26 -0.48 -10.31
N GLY A 49 13.06 -0.13 -11.32
CA GLY A 49 12.91 -0.64 -12.68
C GLY A 49 13.43 -2.06 -12.82
N GLY A 50 12.80 -2.83 -13.71
CA GLY A 50 13.37 -4.04 -14.30
C GLY A 50 14.42 -3.72 -15.37
N ARG A 51 14.83 -4.72 -16.16
CA ARG A 51 15.88 -4.59 -17.19
C ARG A 51 15.56 -3.55 -18.28
N ASP A 52 14.27 -3.33 -18.55
CA ASP A 52 13.75 -2.37 -19.52
C ASP A 52 13.36 -1.02 -18.90
N GLY A 53 13.63 -0.83 -17.60
CA GLY A 53 13.25 0.36 -16.85
C GLY A 53 11.78 0.40 -16.41
N ALA A 54 10.93 -0.54 -16.84
CA ALA A 54 9.55 -0.61 -16.38
C ALA A 54 9.48 -0.99 -14.89
N GLY A 55 8.51 -0.43 -14.16
CA GLY A 55 8.45 -0.55 -12.69
C GLY A 55 8.16 -1.96 -12.18
N MET A 56 8.64 -2.26 -10.97
CA MET A 56 8.47 -3.55 -10.27
C MET A 56 7.47 -3.44 -9.11
N CYS A 57 6.52 -2.51 -9.16
CA CYS A 57 5.62 -2.19 -8.05
C CYS A 57 4.81 -3.41 -7.57
N VAL A 58 4.39 -4.26 -8.51
CA VAL A 58 3.69 -5.52 -8.21
C VAL A 58 4.57 -6.45 -7.38
N MET A 59 5.75 -6.83 -7.89
CA MET A 59 6.65 -7.74 -7.17
C MET A 59 7.19 -7.14 -5.87
N THR A 60 7.35 -5.81 -5.83
CA THR A 60 7.73 -5.09 -4.61
C THR A 60 6.66 -5.22 -3.53
N SER A 61 5.38 -5.00 -3.88
CA SER A 61 4.26 -5.13 -2.94
C SER A 61 4.07 -6.58 -2.48
N ILE A 62 4.17 -7.53 -3.42
CA ILE A 62 4.07 -8.97 -3.14
C ILE A 62 5.17 -9.43 -2.19
N GLU A 63 6.41 -8.97 -2.37
CA GLU A 63 7.51 -9.30 -1.45
C GLU A 63 7.31 -8.65 -0.08
N MET A 64 6.84 -7.40 -0.01
CA MET A 64 6.49 -6.78 1.28
C MET A 64 5.39 -7.56 2.02
N ALA A 65 4.37 -8.03 1.31
CA ALA A 65 3.35 -8.92 1.89
C ALA A 65 3.91 -10.27 2.33
N ALA A 66 4.88 -10.83 1.58
CA ALA A 66 5.56 -12.06 1.97
C ALA A 66 6.34 -11.87 3.28
N ARG A 67 7.08 -10.76 3.41
CA ARG A 67 7.82 -10.39 4.64
C ARG A 67 6.89 -10.23 5.83
N TRP A 68 5.76 -9.55 5.64
CA TRP A 68 4.74 -9.45 6.66
C TRP A 68 4.26 -10.83 7.11
N GLN A 69 3.96 -11.73 6.19
CA GLN A 69 3.40 -13.06 6.51
C GLN A 69 4.48 -14.12 6.85
N GLY A 70 5.70 -13.70 7.18
CA GLY A 70 6.79 -14.61 7.58
C GLY A 70 7.27 -15.56 6.49
N LEU A 71 6.98 -15.26 5.22
CA LEU A 71 7.42 -16.06 4.07
C LEU A 71 8.86 -15.67 3.67
N ASP A 72 9.81 -15.89 4.57
CA ASP A 72 11.22 -15.49 4.39
C ASP A 72 11.85 -16.09 3.12
N ALA A 73 11.39 -17.27 2.70
CA ALA A 73 11.82 -17.93 1.47
C ALA A 73 11.52 -17.12 0.19
N MET A 74 10.64 -16.12 0.26
CA MET A 74 10.30 -15.22 -0.85
C MET A 74 11.15 -13.94 -0.88
N ARG A 75 12.06 -13.74 0.09
CA ARG A 75 12.94 -12.56 0.11
C ARG A 75 13.83 -12.53 -1.14
N GLY A 76 13.91 -11.35 -1.77
CA GLY A 76 14.62 -11.16 -3.04
C GLY A 76 13.80 -11.52 -4.29
N LEU A 77 12.52 -11.85 -4.16
CA LEU A 77 11.61 -12.04 -5.30
C LEU A 77 11.62 -10.83 -6.25
N ARG A 78 11.49 -9.61 -5.72
CA ARG A 78 11.51 -8.37 -6.51
C ARG A 78 12.78 -8.27 -7.34
N ASP A 79 13.94 -8.48 -6.70
CA ASP A 79 15.24 -8.28 -7.34
C ASP A 79 15.56 -9.39 -8.36
N TRP A 80 15.10 -10.62 -8.11
CA TRP A 80 15.17 -11.69 -9.09
C TRP A 80 14.30 -11.38 -10.32
N CYS A 81 13.04 -10.96 -10.11
CA CYS A 81 12.15 -10.55 -11.20
C CYS A 81 12.70 -9.32 -11.96
N ALA A 82 13.45 -8.44 -11.30
CA ALA A 82 14.00 -7.22 -11.91
C ALA A 82 15.12 -7.49 -12.93
N GLN A 83 15.64 -8.73 -13.00
CA GLN A 83 16.54 -9.17 -14.07
C GLN A 83 15.81 -9.38 -15.41
N GLN A 84 14.48 -9.34 -15.40
CA GLN A 84 13.61 -9.48 -16.57
C GLN A 84 12.98 -8.12 -16.93
N ALA A 85 12.21 -8.09 -18.02
CA ALA A 85 11.35 -6.94 -18.34
C ALA A 85 10.40 -6.65 -17.17
N GLY A 86 10.25 -5.38 -16.82
CA GLY A 86 9.43 -4.92 -15.71
C GLY A 86 7.93 -5.01 -15.99
N GLY A 87 7.13 -4.43 -15.09
CA GLY A 87 5.69 -4.58 -15.07
C GLY A 87 5.22 -6.00 -14.75
N ALA A 88 4.01 -6.14 -14.23
CA ALA A 88 3.38 -7.43 -14.08
C ALA A 88 1.86 -7.31 -14.17
N TRP A 89 1.24 -8.39 -14.62
CA TRP A 89 -0.19 -8.64 -14.67
C TRP A 89 -0.41 -10.06 -14.13
N PRO A 90 -1.65 -10.46 -13.80
CA PRO A 90 -1.91 -11.71 -13.07
C PRO A 90 -1.17 -12.94 -13.61
N ALA A 91 -1.31 -13.24 -14.90
CA ALA A 91 -0.64 -14.39 -15.52
C ALA A 91 0.90 -14.29 -15.54
N LYS A 92 1.48 -13.09 -15.50
CA LYS A 92 2.94 -12.91 -15.36
C LYS A 92 3.36 -13.14 -13.91
N VAL A 93 2.56 -12.72 -12.93
CA VAL A 93 2.80 -13.00 -11.51
C VAL A 93 2.87 -14.50 -11.28
N ASP A 94 1.86 -15.26 -11.74
CA ASP A 94 1.82 -16.72 -11.58
C ASP A 94 3.10 -17.39 -12.12
N ARG A 95 3.50 -16.98 -13.33
CA ARG A 95 4.67 -17.52 -14.01
C ARG A 95 5.97 -17.19 -13.28
N GLN A 96 6.10 -15.95 -12.79
CA GLN A 96 7.30 -15.50 -12.09
C GLN A 96 7.43 -16.13 -10.71
N LEU A 97 6.33 -16.26 -9.95
CA LEU A 97 6.33 -16.96 -8.67
C LEU A 97 6.72 -18.43 -8.84
N LEU A 98 6.10 -19.13 -9.80
CA LEU A 98 6.43 -20.53 -10.08
C LEU A 98 7.90 -20.69 -10.48
N ALA A 99 8.41 -19.82 -11.37
CA ALA A 99 9.79 -19.87 -11.82
C ALA A 99 10.79 -19.58 -10.67
N TYR A 100 10.51 -18.56 -9.85
CA TYR A 100 11.31 -18.21 -8.68
C TYR A 100 11.40 -19.37 -7.68
N CYS A 101 10.26 -19.98 -7.33
CA CYS A 101 10.20 -21.12 -6.42
C CYS A 101 10.91 -22.35 -7.00
N ARG A 102 10.71 -22.66 -8.29
CA ARG A 102 11.36 -23.79 -8.96
C ARG A 102 12.87 -23.67 -8.98
N GLU A 103 13.41 -22.49 -9.30
CA GLU A 103 14.86 -22.24 -9.31
C GLU A 103 15.50 -22.46 -7.93
N ARG A 104 14.74 -22.22 -6.86
CA ARG A 104 15.19 -22.35 -5.46
C ARG A 104 14.78 -23.68 -4.81
N ASN A 105 14.16 -24.59 -5.55
CA ASN A 105 13.60 -25.84 -5.03
C ASN A 105 12.66 -25.61 -3.83
N LEU A 106 11.81 -24.59 -3.91
CA LEU A 106 10.83 -24.23 -2.90
C LEU A 106 9.42 -24.67 -3.33
N PRO A 107 8.55 -25.10 -2.40
CA PRO A 107 7.13 -25.18 -2.69
C PRO A 107 6.58 -23.76 -2.95
N LEU A 108 5.62 -23.65 -3.86
CA LEU A 108 4.92 -22.39 -4.12
C LEU A 108 3.95 -22.12 -2.96
N PRO A 109 4.11 -21.02 -2.18
CA PRO A 109 3.15 -20.68 -1.14
C PRO A 109 1.77 -20.40 -1.76
N PRO A 110 0.67 -20.79 -1.11
CA PRO A 110 -0.66 -20.52 -1.63
C PRO A 110 -0.95 -19.01 -1.62
N TYR A 111 -1.58 -18.51 -2.69
CA TYR A 111 -2.01 -17.13 -2.84
C TYR A 111 -3.36 -17.05 -3.55
N LEU A 112 -3.99 -15.89 -3.44
CA LEU A 112 -5.18 -15.51 -4.18
C LEU A 112 -4.85 -14.31 -5.08
N GLN A 113 -5.26 -14.39 -6.35
CA GLN A 113 -5.42 -13.23 -7.21
C GLN A 113 -6.91 -13.01 -7.45
N TYR A 114 -7.38 -11.79 -7.20
CA TYR A 114 -8.77 -11.40 -7.47
C TYR A 114 -8.78 -10.25 -8.47
N GLU A 115 -9.63 -10.37 -9.49
CA GLU A 115 -9.93 -9.32 -10.45
C GLU A 115 -11.46 -9.15 -10.50
N GLY A 116 -11.96 -7.96 -10.15
CA GLY A 116 -13.40 -7.73 -10.15
C GLY A 116 -13.85 -6.41 -9.54
N SER A 117 -15.15 -6.16 -9.61
CA SER A 117 -15.79 -4.91 -9.21
C SER A 117 -16.17 -4.83 -7.73
N GLU A 118 -16.03 -5.90 -6.96
CA GLU A 118 -16.46 -6.01 -5.55
C GLU A 118 -15.31 -6.48 -4.60
N PRO A 119 -14.20 -5.73 -4.50
CA PRO A 119 -13.05 -6.10 -3.68
C PRO A 119 -13.28 -5.96 -2.16
N GLU A 120 -14.35 -5.27 -1.75
CA GLU A 120 -14.59 -4.82 -0.36
C GLU A 120 -14.58 -5.98 0.64
N LYS A 121 -15.27 -7.07 0.29
CA LYS A 121 -15.40 -8.25 1.17
C LYS A 121 -14.05 -8.93 1.39
N ILE A 122 -13.18 -8.93 0.37
CA ILE A 122 -11.83 -9.50 0.46
C ILE A 122 -10.94 -8.60 1.31
N LEU A 123 -10.98 -7.28 1.09
CA LEU A 123 -10.22 -6.32 1.88
C LEU A 123 -10.62 -6.34 3.36
N ALA A 124 -11.92 -6.35 3.66
CA ALA A 124 -12.42 -6.46 5.03
C ALA A 124 -12.02 -7.79 5.69
N LEU A 125 -11.92 -8.89 4.93
CA LEU A 125 -11.40 -10.15 5.46
C LEU A 125 -9.89 -10.08 5.73
N CYS A 126 -9.12 -9.40 4.88
CA CYS A 126 -7.69 -9.18 5.09
C CYS A 126 -7.45 -8.36 6.36
N GLU A 127 -8.22 -7.27 6.55
CA GLU A 127 -8.22 -6.47 7.78
C GLU A 127 -8.46 -7.35 9.02
N ARG A 128 -9.59 -8.07 9.05
CA ARG A 128 -9.96 -8.92 10.21
C ARG A 128 -8.95 -10.03 10.50
N THR A 129 -8.23 -10.48 9.48
CA THR A 129 -7.27 -11.59 9.62
C THR A 129 -5.82 -11.12 9.58
N GLY A 130 -5.56 -9.82 9.66
CA GLY A 130 -4.21 -9.24 9.66
C GLY A 130 -3.38 -9.56 8.41
N ARG A 131 -3.99 -9.89 7.26
CA ARG A 131 -3.26 -10.18 6.02
C ARG A 131 -2.98 -8.90 5.24
N LEU A 132 -1.79 -8.82 4.63
CA LEU A 132 -1.41 -7.68 3.80
C LEU A 132 -1.91 -7.87 2.37
N ALA A 133 -2.99 -7.19 2.02
CA ALA A 133 -3.47 -7.17 0.64
C ALA A 133 -2.60 -6.24 -0.22
N CYS A 134 -2.21 -6.70 -1.40
CA CYS A 134 -1.63 -5.85 -2.43
C CYS A 134 -2.75 -5.41 -3.38
N VAL A 135 -2.87 -4.11 -3.65
CA VAL A 135 -3.93 -3.53 -4.51
C VAL A 135 -3.33 -2.68 -5.60
N THR A 136 -3.94 -2.69 -6.78
CA THR A 136 -3.55 -1.77 -7.87
C THR A 136 -4.27 -0.45 -7.74
N TYR A 137 -3.53 0.63 -7.49
CA TYR A 137 -4.03 2.00 -7.64
C TYR A 137 -4.19 2.36 -9.12
N GLY A 138 -5.36 2.92 -9.43
CA GLY A 138 -5.64 3.63 -10.67
C GLY A 138 -5.29 5.12 -10.59
N TYR A 139 -5.26 5.70 -9.39
CA TYR A 139 -4.99 7.13 -9.16
C TYR A 139 -4.50 7.38 -7.73
N SER A 140 -3.58 8.34 -7.56
CA SER A 140 -3.29 8.98 -6.28
C SER A 140 -2.87 10.44 -6.52
N PRO A 141 -3.25 11.39 -5.63
CA PRO A 141 -2.81 12.78 -5.71
C PRO A 141 -1.29 12.94 -5.79
N ARG A 142 -0.52 11.97 -5.26
CA ARG A 142 0.96 11.96 -5.36
C ARG A 142 1.48 11.94 -6.80
N TYR A 143 0.67 11.44 -7.74
CA TYR A 143 1.04 11.34 -9.15
C TYR A 143 0.35 12.37 -10.04
N GLY A 144 -0.79 12.92 -9.61
CA GLY A 144 -1.56 13.91 -10.35
C GLY A 144 -2.14 13.41 -11.68
N ARG A 145 -2.06 12.11 -11.97
CA ARG A 145 -2.52 11.47 -13.22
C ARG A 145 -2.96 10.03 -12.97
N PRO A 146 -3.71 9.40 -13.90
CA PRO A 146 -3.97 7.97 -13.86
C PRO A 146 -2.67 7.16 -13.86
N ILE A 147 -2.67 6.08 -13.10
CA ILE A 147 -1.54 5.16 -12.92
C ILE A 147 -2.03 3.71 -12.96
N ALA A 148 -1.11 2.77 -13.17
CA ALA A 148 -1.32 1.36 -12.90
C ALA A 148 -0.21 0.92 -11.95
N HIS A 149 -0.46 1.05 -10.64
CA HIS A 149 0.58 0.95 -9.63
C HIS A 149 0.13 0.12 -8.44
N MET A 150 0.74 -1.04 -8.23
CA MET A 150 0.41 -1.87 -7.09
C MET A 150 1.09 -1.36 -5.82
N ILE A 151 0.31 -1.25 -4.76
CA ILE A 151 0.72 -0.83 -3.42
C ILE A 151 0.23 -1.85 -2.37
N ASN A 152 0.59 -1.65 -1.11
CA ASN A 152 0.08 -2.46 -0.01
C ASN A 152 -1.07 -1.74 0.73
N CYS A 153 -2.21 -2.42 0.93
CA CYS A 153 -3.31 -1.96 1.77
C CYS A 153 -3.05 -2.39 3.21
N VAL A 154 -2.55 -1.46 4.04
CA VAL A 154 -2.12 -1.75 5.42
C VAL A 154 -3.25 -1.61 6.45
N LYS A 155 -4.40 -1.08 6.02
CA LYS A 155 -5.63 -0.98 6.80
C LYS A 155 -6.83 -0.84 5.87
N PHE A 156 -7.92 -1.53 6.18
CA PHE A 156 -9.23 -1.32 5.58
C PHE A 156 -10.33 -1.49 6.63
N GLY A 157 -10.52 -0.45 7.45
CA GLY A 157 -11.51 -0.41 8.52
C GLY A 157 -12.78 0.37 8.14
N ASP A 158 -13.62 0.64 9.14
CA ASP A 158 -14.93 1.30 8.93
C ASP A 158 -14.80 2.78 8.56
N HIS A 159 -13.89 3.51 9.20
CA HIS A 159 -13.68 4.95 8.93
C HIS A 159 -12.50 5.23 8.01
N TRP A 160 -11.47 4.38 8.06
CA TRP A 160 -10.20 4.62 7.40
C TRP A 160 -9.71 3.42 6.60
N ALA A 161 -9.24 3.70 5.39
CA ALA A 161 -8.42 2.81 4.58
C ALA A 161 -7.06 3.48 4.35
N VAL A 162 -6.00 2.67 4.34
CA VAL A 162 -4.62 3.17 4.30
C VAL A 162 -3.79 2.40 3.30
N GLY A 163 -3.14 3.14 2.40
CA GLY A 163 -2.20 2.62 1.43
C GLY A 163 -0.75 2.93 1.81
N LEU A 164 0.13 1.94 1.70
CA LEU A 164 1.58 2.12 1.70
C LEU A 164 2.11 1.94 0.28
N ASP A 165 2.52 3.06 -0.32
CA ASP A 165 3.05 3.11 -1.67
C ASP A 165 4.56 2.82 -1.69
N ASN A 166 4.97 1.76 -2.38
CA ASN A 166 6.38 1.36 -2.49
C ASN A 166 7.28 2.34 -3.28
N ASN A 167 6.74 3.35 -3.98
CA ASN A 167 7.55 4.48 -4.47
C ASN A 167 7.95 5.45 -3.34
N PHE A 168 7.22 5.42 -2.23
CA PHE A 168 7.39 6.28 -1.05
C PHE A 168 7.40 5.43 0.23
N PRO A 169 8.38 4.53 0.42
CA PRO A 169 8.44 3.71 1.63
C PRO A 169 8.76 4.57 2.87
N GLY A 170 8.41 4.06 4.05
CA GLY A 170 8.84 4.59 5.34
C GLY A 170 7.70 5.08 6.22
N ASP A 171 8.03 5.41 7.47
CA ASP A 171 7.04 5.55 8.56
C ASP A 171 6.12 6.77 8.48
N GLY A 172 6.49 7.79 7.71
CA GLY A 172 5.69 9.00 7.53
C GLY A 172 4.93 9.04 6.20
N ASN A 173 4.85 7.92 5.48
CA ASN A 173 4.37 7.90 4.10
C ASN A 173 3.08 7.09 3.90
N TYR A 174 2.32 6.83 4.95
CA TYR A 174 1.03 6.17 4.85
C TYR A 174 -0.01 7.12 4.27
N GLU A 175 -0.70 6.71 3.22
CA GLU A 175 -1.76 7.51 2.61
C GLU A 175 -3.12 7.10 3.20
N TRP A 176 -3.66 7.95 4.07
CA TRP A 176 -4.93 7.79 4.76
C TRP A 176 -6.07 8.39 3.94
N MET A 177 -7.19 7.68 3.85
CA MET A 177 -8.41 8.13 3.19
C MET A 177 -9.64 7.36 3.69
N THR A 178 -10.84 7.78 3.30
CA THR A 178 -12.04 6.99 3.58
C THR A 178 -12.03 5.70 2.77
N PRO A 179 -12.69 4.61 3.24
CA PRO A 179 -12.82 3.38 2.47
C PRO A 179 -13.44 3.61 1.08
N ALA A 180 -14.43 4.49 0.97
CA ALA A 180 -15.06 4.85 -0.29
C ALA A 180 -14.05 5.46 -1.29
N GLU A 181 -13.20 6.37 -0.84
CA GLU A 181 -12.16 6.96 -1.69
C GLU A 181 -11.11 5.92 -2.11
N PHE A 182 -10.70 5.04 -1.18
CA PHE A 182 -9.76 3.96 -1.47
C PHE A 182 -10.30 3.02 -2.55
N LEU A 183 -11.55 2.58 -2.40
CA LEU A 183 -12.25 1.73 -3.37
C LEU A 183 -12.37 2.40 -4.74
N ARG A 184 -12.71 3.69 -4.77
CA ARG A 184 -12.77 4.47 -6.00
C ARG A 184 -11.41 4.46 -6.73
N ARG A 185 -10.30 4.60 -6.00
CA ARG A 185 -8.94 4.62 -6.58
C ARG A 185 -8.50 3.27 -7.10
N ILE A 186 -8.75 2.18 -6.38
CA ILE A 186 -8.33 0.84 -6.82
C ILE A 186 -9.18 0.30 -7.97
N LYS A 187 -10.39 0.83 -8.16
CA LYS A 187 -11.26 0.51 -9.30
C LYS A 187 -11.06 1.43 -10.49
N HIS A 188 -10.29 2.52 -10.36
CA HIS A 188 -10.10 3.46 -11.45
C HIS A 188 -9.14 2.90 -12.52
N PRO A 189 -9.35 3.20 -13.82
CA PRO A 189 -10.53 3.81 -14.43
C PRO A 189 -11.64 2.80 -14.77
N GLY A 190 -11.35 1.50 -14.74
CA GLY A 190 -12.18 0.46 -15.36
C GLY A 190 -13.31 -0.12 -14.51
N GLY A 191 -13.55 0.40 -13.30
CA GLY A 191 -14.55 -0.12 -12.37
C GLY A 191 -14.17 -1.45 -11.69
N SER A 192 -12.96 -1.96 -11.94
CA SER A 192 -12.47 -3.25 -11.41
C SER A 192 -11.14 -3.07 -10.69
N ALA A 193 -10.96 -3.81 -9.60
CA ALA A 193 -9.73 -3.84 -8.83
C ALA A 193 -8.98 -5.14 -9.10
N TRP A 194 -7.65 -5.07 -9.02
CA TRP A 194 -6.77 -6.24 -8.93
C TRP A 194 -6.13 -6.30 -7.55
N LEU A 195 -6.31 -7.44 -6.90
CA LEU A 195 -5.80 -7.78 -5.58
C LEU A 195 -4.86 -8.99 -5.68
N PHE A 196 -3.78 -8.97 -4.90
CA PHE A 196 -2.98 -10.16 -4.59
C PHE A 196 -2.88 -10.33 -3.08
N ILE A 197 -3.06 -11.56 -2.58
CA ILE A 197 -2.97 -11.89 -1.15
C ILE A 197 -2.24 -13.23 -0.98
N TRP A 198 -1.21 -13.29 -0.13
CA TRP A 198 -0.69 -14.58 0.31
C TRP A 198 -1.68 -15.24 1.29
N LEU A 199 -1.94 -16.53 1.14
CA LEU A 199 -2.87 -17.25 2.02
C LEU A 199 -2.20 -17.80 3.29
N ALA A 200 -0.89 -17.63 3.43
CA ALA A 200 -0.16 -17.86 4.66
C ALA A 200 -0.80 -17.11 5.85
N PRO A 201 -0.65 -17.60 7.09
CA PRO A 201 -1.12 -16.88 8.27
C PRO A 201 -0.41 -15.51 8.41
N PRO A 202 -1.05 -14.51 9.03
CA PRO A 202 -0.36 -13.28 9.44
C PRO A 202 0.62 -13.56 10.59
N PRO A 203 1.49 -12.59 10.97
CA PRO A 203 2.16 -12.61 12.27
C PRO A 203 1.17 -12.77 13.43
N PRO A 204 1.61 -13.32 14.57
CA PRO A 204 0.81 -13.28 15.78
C PRO A 204 0.49 -11.83 16.16
N PRO A 205 -0.68 -11.57 16.78
CA PRO A 205 -1.00 -10.25 17.30
C PRO A 205 0.09 -9.76 18.26
N VAL A 206 0.34 -8.44 18.27
CA VAL A 206 1.23 -7.84 19.25
C VAL A 206 0.65 -8.09 20.65
N PRO A 207 1.41 -8.66 21.60
CA PRO A 207 0.93 -8.84 22.96
C PRO A 207 0.57 -7.49 23.59
N HIS A 208 -0.61 -7.42 24.21
CA HIS A 208 -0.99 -6.28 25.06
C HIS A 208 -0.73 -6.70 26.52
N ASN A 209 0.08 -5.92 27.24
CA ASN A 209 0.32 -6.07 28.68
C ASN A 209 -0.77 -5.38 29.50
#